data_AF-A0A4Y7QM80-F1
#
_entry.id   AF-A0A4Y7QM80-F1
#
_cell.length_a   1.000
_cell.length_b   1.000
_cell.length_c   1.000
_cell.angle_alpha   90.00
_cell.angle_beta   90.00
_cell.angle_gamma   90.00
#
_symmetry.space_group_name_H-M   'P 1'
#
loop_
_entity.id
_entity.type
_entity.pdbx_description
1 polymer ?
#
loop_
_entity_poly.entity_id
_entity_poly.type
_entity_poly.pdbx_seq_one_letter_code
_entity_poly.pdbx_strand_id
1 'polypeptide(L)'
;MHYPKIVDQPFGPYLDEEVLVESKILKNWKNKVYTLQSVVFEQDGQHVGLDHTSDLRARDRAAIRFRGFLLLEDLRWLSQAGEELLKRELRRRHDKYALGYFVKHEKNIRVLIQGTLHLHPAYLTKSKGLQIFSIDRTGLQIRQYDVISLNARTYSLSKLFLSRYRTLDALKAIVKRNPSTPIEERTPIWLVDKYFENINQRNDELRQNDSTFLPRHIHRSDIFNIFGQHSDWLQELVIKQKLLNKVAWATFCSEAKTRKQRRFWDNDKISIRTARWKHEASPAEVGSDMEDIEFDETSGWARRTYTYHVEGFSPPSSNFPDAAPKPSSDSDSDSDAPCKKTLGSSVIGRIPPQVIMTPVIPQDYLWSCPIPSCNYDINLLDLSRENLAGLHAKDQKWLLGKSWTLEEQRLCELFWDVAESHYFNHLRENGIKVFGHGTDEVDRHGRRIFRRRKINQPRQLRTDDNALFESARRWNGIDMSAIP
;
A
#
# COMPACT_ATOMS: atom_id res chain seq x y z
N MET A 1 -36.04 6.09 26.35
CA MET A 1 -34.88 5.37 26.94
C MET A 1 -33.87 5.11 25.84
N HIS A 2 -32.79 5.88 25.81
CA HIS A 2 -31.67 5.63 24.91
C HIS A 2 -30.85 4.48 25.49
N TYR A 3 -30.62 3.42 24.70
CA TYR A 3 -29.79 2.26 25.06
C TYR A 3 -28.45 2.21 24.28
N PRO A 4 -27.74 3.31 23.97
CA PRO A 4 -26.86 3.32 22.79
C PRO A 4 -25.49 2.68 23.06
N LYS A 5 -25.03 2.62 24.32
CA LYS A 5 -23.63 2.28 24.63
C LYS A 5 -23.35 0.78 24.76
N ILE A 6 -24.37 -0.07 24.89
CA ILE A 6 -24.19 -1.49 25.18
C ILE A 6 -23.72 -2.27 23.94
N VAL A 7 -24.21 -1.88 22.76
CA VAL A 7 -23.93 -2.54 21.48
C VAL A 7 -22.54 -2.22 20.93
N ASP A 8 -21.85 -1.24 21.53
CA ASP A 8 -20.59 -0.72 21.02
C ASP A 8 -19.40 -1.63 21.27
N GLN A 9 -19.41 -2.37 22.38
CA GLN A 9 -18.33 -3.28 22.72
C GLN A 9 -18.65 -4.71 22.29
N PRO A 10 -17.80 -5.35 21.46
CA PRO A 10 -18.01 -6.73 21.05
C PRO A 10 -17.87 -7.69 22.24
N PHE A 11 -18.57 -8.83 22.19
CA PHE A 11 -18.39 -9.94 23.13
C PHE A 11 -17.15 -10.76 22.78
N GLY A 12 -16.51 -11.43 23.75
CA GLY A 12 -15.28 -12.20 23.53
C GLY A 12 -13.97 -11.48 23.93
N PRO A 13 -12.80 -11.92 23.42
CA PRO A 13 -12.62 -12.85 22.30
C PRO A 13 -12.98 -14.30 22.65
N TYR A 14 -13.59 -15.02 21.72
CA TYR A 14 -13.87 -16.45 21.87
C TYR A 14 -13.25 -17.28 20.75
N LEU A 15 -12.92 -18.53 21.03
CA LEU A 15 -12.50 -19.47 19.99
C LEU A 15 -13.71 -19.87 19.15
N ASP A 16 -13.54 -19.87 17.84
CA ASP A 16 -14.61 -20.20 16.89
C ASP A 16 -15.19 -21.60 17.10
N GLU A 17 -14.34 -22.57 17.47
CA GLU A 17 -14.73 -23.94 17.80
C GLU A 17 -15.59 -24.06 19.06
N GLU A 18 -15.41 -23.17 20.03
CA GLU A 18 -16.17 -23.18 21.29
C GLU A 18 -17.55 -22.55 21.10
N VAL A 19 -17.64 -21.53 20.26
CA VAL A 19 -18.82 -20.68 20.16
C VAL A 19 -19.72 -21.02 18.98
N LEU A 20 -19.17 -21.51 17.87
CA LEU A 20 -19.93 -21.70 16.63
C LEU A 20 -20.27 -23.16 16.35
N VAL A 21 -21.50 -23.40 15.89
CA VAL A 21 -21.91 -24.73 15.40
C VAL A 21 -21.05 -25.18 14.21
N GLU A 22 -21.02 -26.49 13.99
CA GLU A 22 -20.34 -27.08 12.85
C GLU A 22 -20.91 -26.59 11.52
N SER A 23 -20.03 -26.29 10.56
CA SER A 23 -20.40 -25.85 9.21
C SER A 23 -21.33 -26.81 8.48
N LYS A 24 -21.28 -28.12 8.80
CA LYS A 24 -22.16 -29.14 8.20
C LYS A 24 -23.63 -28.87 8.51
N ILE A 25 -23.92 -28.38 9.72
CA ILE A 25 -25.28 -28.03 10.14
C ILE A 25 -25.79 -26.82 9.34
N LEU A 26 -24.91 -25.85 9.06
CA LEU A 26 -25.26 -24.67 8.26
C LEU A 26 -25.49 -24.94 6.78
N LYS A 27 -24.90 -25.99 6.19
CA LYS A 27 -25.09 -26.30 4.75
C LYS A 27 -26.55 -26.53 4.39
N ASN A 28 -27.35 -27.00 5.35
CA ASN A 28 -28.80 -27.19 5.16
C ASN A 28 -29.58 -25.86 5.15
N TRP A 29 -28.96 -24.74 5.56
CA TRP A 29 -29.59 -23.43 5.67
C TRP A 29 -29.14 -22.50 4.54
N LYS A 30 -29.77 -22.64 3.36
CA LYS A 30 -29.77 -21.66 2.25
C LYS A 30 -28.42 -20.93 2.00
N ASN A 31 -27.29 -21.64 2.02
CA ASN A 31 -25.96 -21.07 1.76
C ASN A 31 -25.54 -19.91 2.69
N LYS A 32 -25.99 -19.89 3.96
CA LYS A 32 -25.48 -18.91 4.92
C LYS A 32 -24.03 -19.26 5.30
N VAL A 33 -23.12 -18.31 5.11
CA VAL A 33 -21.71 -18.39 5.50
C VAL A 33 -21.48 -17.36 6.60
N TYR A 34 -20.63 -17.66 7.57
CA TYR A 34 -20.25 -16.70 8.61
C TYR A 34 -19.57 -15.48 7.98
N THR A 35 -19.97 -14.28 8.37
CA THR A 35 -19.40 -13.04 7.85
C THR A 35 -18.51 -12.35 8.88
N LEU A 36 -17.29 -12.00 8.49
CA LEU A 36 -16.32 -11.33 9.37
C LEU A 36 -16.02 -9.91 8.93
N GLN A 37 -15.91 -9.02 9.90
CA GLN A 37 -15.49 -7.63 9.75
C GLN A 37 -14.21 -7.35 10.52
N SER A 38 -13.44 -6.37 10.04
CA SER A 38 -12.18 -5.92 10.63
C SER A 38 -11.21 -7.06 10.95
N VAL A 39 -11.05 -8.02 10.03
CA VAL A 39 -10.21 -9.19 10.26
C VAL A 39 -8.74 -8.80 10.39
N VAL A 40 -8.10 -9.30 11.44
CA VAL A 40 -6.67 -9.23 11.72
C VAL A 40 -6.08 -10.63 11.52
N PHE A 41 -4.92 -10.71 10.86
CA PHE A 41 -4.10 -11.93 10.82
C PHE A 41 -2.85 -11.74 11.67
N GLU A 42 -2.47 -12.77 12.41
CA GLU A 42 -1.32 -12.75 13.31
C GLU A 42 -0.53 -14.04 13.24
N GLN A 43 0.79 -13.92 13.35
CA GLN A 43 1.71 -15.03 13.48
C GLN A 43 2.78 -14.63 14.50
N ASP A 44 3.02 -15.46 15.51
CA ASP A 44 3.97 -15.18 16.61
C ASP A 44 3.74 -13.83 17.30
N GLY A 45 2.46 -13.47 17.48
CA GLY A 45 2.05 -12.19 18.10
C GLY A 45 2.23 -10.96 17.22
N GLN A 46 2.73 -11.12 15.98
CA GLN A 46 2.92 -10.02 15.03
C GLN A 46 1.79 -9.98 14.01
N HIS A 47 1.34 -8.77 13.65
CA HIS A 47 0.37 -8.59 12.58
C HIS A 47 0.99 -8.98 11.23
N VAL A 48 0.30 -9.85 10.51
CA VAL A 48 0.66 -10.25 9.15
C VAL A 48 -0.46 -9.87 8.18
N GLY A 49 -0.13 -9.86 6.89
CA GLY A 49 -1.11 -9.65 5.81
C GLY A 49 -1.25 -10.89 4.93
N LEU A 50 -2.20 -10.82 3.99
CA LEU A 50 -2.46 -11.90 3.05
C LEU A 50 -1.26 -12.19 2.14
N ASP A 51 -0.41 -11.18 1.91
CA ASP A 51 0.85 -11.31 1.17
C ASP A 51 1.76 -12.34 1.84
N HIS A 52 1.82 -12.29 3.17
CA HIS A 52 2.58 -13.21 4.02
C HIS A 52 1.92 -14.59 4.08
N THR A 53 0.58 -14.65 4.15
CA THR A 53 -0.15 -15.93 4.14
C THR A 53 -0.01 -16.70 2.82
N SER A 54 0.48 -16.04 1.76
CA SER A 54 0.71 -16.67 0.45
C SER A 54 2.08 -17.33 0.35
N ASP A 55 3.02 -17.01 1.23
CA ASP A 55 4.34 -17.62 1.27
C ASP A 55 4.27 -18.93 2.04
N LEU A 56 4.44 -20.06 1.34
CA LEU A 56 4.44 -21.40 1.93
C LEU A 56 5.47 -21.50 3.06
N ARG A 57 6.67 -20.93 2.87
CA ARG A 57 7.73 -20.98 3.88
C ARG A 57 7.36 -20.20 5.14
N ALA A 58 6.61 -19.12 4.97
CA ALA A 58 6.14 -18.33 6.10
C ALA A 58 5.05 -19.07 6.89
N ARG A 59 4.15 -19.79 6.20
CA ARG A 59 3.09 -20.59 6.84
C ARG A 59 3.63 -21.76 7.65
N ASP A 60 4.72 -22.38 7.19
CA ASP A 60 5.31 -23.54 7.86
C ASP A 60 6.01 -23.19 9.18
N ARG A 61 6.33 -21.91 9.41
CA ARG A 61 7.02 -21.47 10.65
C ARG A 61 6.13 -21.54 11.88
N ALA A 62 4.88 -21.13 11.76
CA ALA A 62 3.93 -21.08 12.86
C ALA A 62 2.50 -20.99 12.35
N ALA A 63 1.54 -21.42 13.16
CA ALA A 63 0.12 -21.30 12.83
C ALA A 63 -0.30 -19.82 12.73
N ILE A 64 -0.94 -19.45 11.62
CA ILE A 64 -1.48 -18.10 11.45
C ILE A 64 -2.85 -18.04 12.13
N ARG A 65 -2.99 -17.20 13.15
CA ARG A 65 -4.26 -16.93 13.81
C ARG A 65 -4.98 -15.80 13.10
N PHE A 66 -6.29 -15.81 13.14
CA PHE A 66 -7.10 -14.66 12.74
C PHE A 66 -8.02 -14.25 13.89
N ARG A 67 -8.35 -12.95 13.91
CA ARG A 67 -9.36 -12.37 14.80
C ARG A 67 -10.29 -11.49 13.98
N GLY A 68 -11.59 -11.53 14.24
CA GLY A 68 -12.55 -10.71 13.49
C GLY A 68 -13.88 -10.58 14.20
N PHE A 69 -14.63 -9.53 13.87
CA PHE A 69 -15.98 -9.35 14.37
C PHE A 69 -16.96 -10.15 13.52
N LEU A 70 -17.60 -11.13 14.14
CA LEU A 70 -18.76 -11.83 13.61
C LEU A 70 -20.02 -11.06 14.00
N LEU A 71 -20.81 -10.68 13.00
CA LEU A 71 -22.14 -10.13 13.23
C LEU A 71 -23.13 -11.30 13.33
N LEU A 72 -23.66 -11.56 14.53
CA LEU A 72 -24.63 -12.64 14.72
C LEU A 72 -26.01 -12.22 14.19
N GLU A 73 -26.33 -12.69 12.99
CA GLU A 73 -27.68 -12.52 12.41
C GLU A 73 -28.69 -13.54 12.93
N ASP A 74 -28.20 -14.67 13.45
CA ASP A 74 -29.02 -15.82 13.85
C ASP A 74 -28.38 -16.56 15.03
N LEU A 75 -29.08 -16.66 16.16
CA LEU A 75 -28.57 -17.37 17.34
C LEU A 75 -28.28 -18.84 17.07
N ARG A 76 -28.91 -19.44 16.06
CA ARG A 76 -28.66 -20.84 15.70
C ARG A 76 -27.25 -21.08 15.15
N TRP A 77 -26.48 -20.00 14.93
CA TRP A 77 -25.05 -20.08 14.64
C TRP A 77 -24.22 -20.44 15.86
N LEU A 78 -24.76 -20.23 17.07
CA LEU A 78 -24.06 -20.54 18.32
C LEU A 78 -24.24 -22.01 18.69
N SER A 79 -23.14 -22.63 19.13
CA SER A 79 -23.20 -23.90 19.85
C SER A 79 -23.92 -23.67 21.19
N GLN A 80 -24.39 -24.76 21.83
CA GLN A 80 -24.97 -24.64 23.18
C GLN A 80 -23.97 -24.02 24.17
N ALA A 81 -22.69 -24.40 24.08
CA ALA A 81 -21.63 -23.81 24.90
C ALA A 81 -21.44 -22.32 24.59
N GLY A 82 -21.46 -21.93 23.31
CA GLY A 82 -21.37 -20.55 22.85
C GLY A 82 -22.52 -19.68 23.33
N GLU A 83 -23.75 -20.21 23.31
CA GLU A 83 -24.92 -19.51 23.83
C GLU A 83 -24.79 -19.27 25.34
N GLU A 84 -24.33 -20.25 26.11
CA GLU A 84 -24.12 -20.10 27.55
C GLU A 84 -22.96 -19.16 27.90
N LEU A 85 -21.88 -19.16 27.12
CA LEU A 85 -20.78 -18.18 27.24
C LEU A 85 -21.30 -16.75 27.01
N LEU A 86 -22.06 -16.55 25.93
CA LEU A 86 -22.62 -15.25 25.60
C LEU A 86 -23.64 -14.78 26.65
N LYS A 87 -24.52 -15.68 27.14
CA LYS A 87 -25.44 -15.39 28.25
C LYS A 87 -24.68 -14.98 29.52
N ARG A 88 -23.62 -15.69 29.87
CA ARG A 88 -22.80 -15.41 31.06
C ARG A 88 -22.14 -14.05 30.97
N GLU A 89 -21.55 -13.72 29.81
CA GLU A 89 -20.94 -12.42 29.60
C GLU A 89 -21.99 -11.30 29.57
N LEU A 90 -23.15 -11.53 28.96
CA LEU A 90 -24.25 -10.57 28.97
C LEU A 90 -24.73 -10.27 30.39
N ARG A 91 -24.90 -11.29 31.24
CA ARG A 91 -25.23 -11.11 32.67
C ARG A 91 -24.16 -10.31 33.40
N ARG A 92 -22.88 -10.60 33.15
CA ARG A 92 -21.75 -9.88 33.77
C ARG A 92 -21.73 -8.40 33.38
N ARG A 93 -22.02 -8.08 32.11
CA ARG A 93 -22.09 -6.69 31.64
C ARG A 93 -23.38 -6.02 32.12
N HIS A 94 -24.48 -6.79 32.24
CA HIS A 94 -25.80 -6.30 32.59
C HIS A 94 -26.65 -7.31 33.38
N ASP A 95 -26.91 -7.01 34.65
CA ASP A 95 -27.63 -7.90 35.59
C ASP A 95 -29.10 -8.20 35.20
N LYS A 96 -29.72 -7.41 34.31
CA LYS A 96 -31.18 -7.44 34.08
C LYS A 96 -31.65 -8.09 32.78
N TYR A 97 -30.78 -8.43 31.84
CA TYR A 97 -31.23 -8.80 30.49
C TYR A 97 -31.04 -10.28 30.15
N ALA A 98 -32.10 -10.89 29.64
CA ALA A 98 -32.04 -12.21 29.02
C ALA A 98 -31.58 -12.10 27.56
N LEU A 99 -30.69 -13.00 27.12
CA LEU A 99 -30.14 -13.02 25.75
C LEU A 99 -31.21 -13.02 24.66
N GLY A 100 -32.33 -13.71 24.89
CA GLY A 100 -33.45 -13.77 23.95
C GLY A 100 -34.15 -12.42 23.72
N TYR A 101 -34.14 -11.51 24.69
CA TYR A 101 -34.65 -10.15 24.52
C TYR A 101 -33.70 -9.33 23.65
N PHE A 102 -32.39 -9.46 23.90
CA PHE A 102 -31.35 -8.74 23.18
C PHE A 102 -31.38 -9.07 21.69
N VAL A 103 -31.46 -10.35 21.34
CA VAL A 103 -31.46 -10.79 19.93
C VAL A 103 -32.73 -10.37 19.19
N LYS A 104 -33.89 -10.39 19.86
CA LYS A 104 -35.15 -10.00 19.24
C LYS A 104 -35.20 -8.52 18.89
N HIS A 105 -34.56 -7.67 19.70
CA HIS A 105 -34.63 -6.22 19.55
C HIS A 105 -33.38 -5.60 18.94
N GLU A 106 -32.22 -6.24 19.11
CA GLU A 106 -30.96 -5.82 18.52
C GLU A 106 -30.48 -6.82 17.49
N LYS A 107 -30.52 -6.39 16.23
CA LYS A 107 -30.13 -7.23 15.08
C LYS A 107 -28.62 -7.36 14.90
N ASN A 108 -27.81 -6.76 15.78
CA ASN A 108 -26.38 -6.53 15.53
C ASN A 108 -25.48 -6.92 16.71
N ILE A 109 -25.66 -8.12 17.29
CA ILE A 109 -24.73 -8.61 18.30
C ILE A 109 -23.37 -8.88 17.64
N ARG A 110 -22.35 -8.11 18.03
CA ARG A 110 -20.98 -8.25 17.56
C ARG A 110 -20.20 -9.17 18.50
N VAL A 111 -19.64 -10.23 17.95
CA VAL A 111 -18.78 -11.17 18.68
C VAL A 111 -17.39 -11.15 18.07
N LEU A 112 -16.38 -10.88 18.87
CA LEU A 112 -14.99 -11.03 18.48
C LEU A 112 -14.64 -12.52 18.53
N ILE A 113 -14.46 -13.14 17.37
CA ILE A 113 -14.03 -14.53 17.27
C ILE A 113 -12.56 -14.61 16.89
N GLN A 114 -11.92 -15.70 17.30
CA GLN A 114 -10.55 -16.05 16.93
C GLN A 114 -10.49 -17.50 16.48
N GLY A 115 -9.63 -17.79 15.50
CA GLY A 115 -9.42 -19.13 14.97
C GLY A 115 -8.05 -19.28 14.32
N THR A 116 -7.73 -20.49 13.87
CA THR A 116 -6.47 -20.80 13.18
C THR A 116 -6.74 -20.94 11.69
N LEU A 117 -6.01 -20.20 10.85
CA LEU A 117 -6.12 -20.24 9.40
C LEU A 117 -5.61 -21.58 8.87
N HIS A 118 -6.47 -22.33 8.17
CA HIS A 118 -6.14 -23.66 7.65
C HIS A 118 -5.67 -23.64 6.19
N LEU A 119 -6.50 -23.08 5.30
CA LEU A 119 -6.21 -23.01 3.87
C LEU A 119 -5.75 -21.62 3.47
N HIS A 120 -5.09 -21.55 2.31
CA HIS A 120 -4.79 -20.28 1.71
C HIS A 120 -6.10 -19.51 1.47
N PRO A 121 -6.17 -18.21 1.83
CA PRO A 121 -7.36 -17.40 1.60
C PRO A 121 -7.79 -17.50 0.13
N ALA A 122 -9.06 -17.83 -0.10
CA ALA A 122 -9.63 -17.89 -1.43
C ALA A 122 -10.23 -16.52 -1.75
N TYR A 123 -9.84 -15.91 -2.86
CA TYR A 123 -10.37 -14.60 -3.25
C TYR A 123 -10.97 -14.66 -4.65
N LEU A 124 -12.19 -14.14 -4.80
CA LEU A 124 -12.90 -13.90 -6.07
C LEU A 124 -13.08 -15.10 -7.02
N THR A 125 -12.92 -16.35 -6.57
CA THR A 125 -13.17 -17.52 -7.43
C THR A 125 -14.66 -17.81 -7.62
N LYS A 126 -15.55 -17.33 -6.74
CA LYS A 126 -16.99 -17.61 -6.73
C LYS A 126 -17.86 -16.37 -6.47
N SER A 127 -17.48 -15.22 -7.04
CA SER A 127 -18.21 -13.92 -6.98
C SER A 127 -18.50 -13.30 -5.60
N LYS A 128 -18.06 -13.91 -4.48
CA LYS A 128 -18.42 -13.51 -3.10
C LYS A 128 -17.30 -12.83 -2.28
N GLY A 129 -16.24 -12.32 -2.91
CA GLY A 129 -15.17 -11.59 -2.21
C GLY A 129 -14.08 -12.48 -1.60
N LEU A 130 -13.54 -12.06 -0.45
CA LEU A 130 -12.48 -12.76 0.30
C LEU A 130 -13.09 -13.84 1.19
N GLN A 131 -12.57 -15.06 1.12
CA GLN A 131 -12.97 -16.17 1.96
C GLN A 131 -11.77 -16.74 2.69
N ILE A 132 -11.96 -17.06 3.97
CA ILE A 132 -10.96 -17.75 4.78
C ILE A 132 -11.55 -19.02 5.35
N PHE A 133 -10.66 -19.98 5.65
CA PHE A 133 -11.03 -21.26 6.23
C PHE A 133 -10.29 -21.42 7.55
N SER A 134 -11.02 -21.68 8.63
CA SER A 134 -10.43 -22.07 9.91
C SER A 134 -10.44 -23.59 10.06
N ILE A 135 -9.53 -24.08 10.90
CA ILE A 135 -9.54 -25.46 11.41
C ILE A 135 -9.52 -25.42 12.93
N ASP A 136 -10.33 -26.28 13.53
CA ASP A 136 -10.37 -26.48 14.97
C ASP A 136 -9.12 -27.19 15.48
N ARG A 137 -8.94 -27.23 16.81
CA ARG A 137 -7.81 -27.91 17.47
C ARG A 137 -7.76 -29.41 17.18
N THR A 138 -8.90 -30.02 16.88
CA THR A 138 -8.97 -31.45 16.57
C THR A 138 -8.49 -31.76 15.15
N GLY A 139 -8.45 -30.76 14.26
CA GLY A 139 -8.13 -30.96 12.86
C GLY A 139 -9.28 -31.53 12.02
N LEU A 140 -10.47 -31.72 12.61
CA LEU A 140 -11.59 -32.42 11.99
C LEU A 140 -12.65 -31.46 11.45
N GLN A 141 -12.74 -30.25 12.00
CA GLN A 141 -13.77 -29.30 11.62
C GLN A 141 -13.18 -28.11 10.89
N ILE A 142 -13.61 -27.93 9.64
CA ILE A 142 -13.28 -26.76 8.83
C ILE A 142 -14.47 -25.80 8.80
N ARG A 143 -14.24 -24.54 9.16
CA ARG A 143 -15.24 -23.46 9.03
C ARG A 143 -14.85 -22.49 7.94
N GLN A 144 -15.85 -22.02 7.20
CA GLN A 144 -15.68 -21.05 6.13
C GLN A 144 -16.25 -19.70 6.58
N TYR A 145 -15.51 -18.64 6.30
CA TYR A 145 -15.91 -17.27 6.56
C TYR A 145 -15.82 -16.43 5.29
N ASP A 146 -16.83 -15.62 5.06
CA ASP A 146 -16.80 -14.52 4.10
C ASP A 146 -16.27 -13.27 4.83
N VAL A 147 -15.15 -12.72 4.35
CA VAL A 147 -14.49 -11.56 4.96
C VAL A 147 -14.96 -10.30 4.24
N ILE A 148 -15.75 -9.50 4.94
CA ILE A 148 -16.31 -8.22 4.46
C ILE A 148 -15.25 -7.11 4.53
N SER A 149 -14.48 -7.06 5.63
CA SER A 149 -13.45 -6.04 5.81
C SER A 149 -12.24 -6.56 6.58
N LEU A 150 -11.08 -5.97 6.28
CA LEU A 150 -9.81 -6.21 6.97
C LEU A 150 -9.52 -5.05 7.92
N ASN A 151 -8.84 -5.33 9.03
CA ASN A 151 -8.24 -4.29 9.84
C ASN A 151 -7.26 -3.45 9.00
N ALA A 152 -7.15 -2.14 9.25
CA ALA A 152 -6.34 -1.23 8.44
C ALA A 152 -4.87 -1.68 8.28
N ARG A 153 -4.24 -2.18 9.36
CA ARG A 153 -2.85 -2.66 9.32
C ARG A 153 -2.74 -3.94 8.50
N THR A 154 -3.64 -4.90 8.71
CA THR A 154 -3.71 -6.14 7.92
C THR A 154 -3.99 -5.84 6.44
N TYR A 155 -4.89 -4.92 6.13
CA TYR A 155 -5.16 -4.47 4.75
C TYR A 155 -3.91 -3.90 4.09
N SER A 156 -3.19 -3.02 4.79
CA SER A 156 -1.91 -2.47 4.32
C SER A 156 -0.89 -3.55 3.97
N LEU A 157 -0.76 -4.56 4.82
CA LEU A 157 0.11 -5.72 4.62
C LEU A 157 -0.42 -6.73 3.58
N SER A 158 -1.61 -6.52 3.04
CA SER A 158 -2.29 -7.40 2.08
C SER A 158 -2.44 -6.78 0.69
N LYS A 159 -1.79 -5.64 0.44
CA LYS A 159 -1.99 -4.86 -0.79
C LYS A 159 -1.59 -5.64 -2.03
N LEU A 160 -0.50 -6.39 -2.00
CA LEU A 160 -0.02 -7.12 -3.18
C LEU A 160 -0.99 -8.25 -3.55
N PHE A 161 -1.42 -9.02 -2.56
CA PHE A 161 -2.41 -10.08 -2.68
C PHE A 161 -3.72 -9.56 -3.26
N LEU A 162 -4.28 -8.53 -2.63
CA LEU A 162 -5.57 -7.99 -3.05
C LEU A 162 -5.47 -7.40 -4.46
N SER A 163 -4.35 -6.75 -4.80
CA SER A 163 -4.11 -6.23 -6.14
C SER A 163 -4.04 -7.36 -7.17
N ARG A 164 -3.27 -8.42 -6.92
CA ARG A 164 -3.15 -9.60 -7.79
C ARG A 164 -4.51 -10.17 -8.19
N TYR A 165 -5.35 -10.46 -7.20
CA TYR A 165 -6.63 -11.08 -7.50
C TYR A 165 -7.66 -10.11 -8.09
N ARG A 166 -7.62 -8.81 -7.75
CA ARG A 166 -8.44 -7.81 -8.45
C ARG A 166 -8.06 -7.74 -9.93
N THR A 167 -6.78 -7.81 -10.26
CA THR A 167 -6.31 -7.87 -11.65
C THR A 167 -6.78 -9.14 -12.35
N LEU A 168 -6.73 -10.30 -11.68
CA LEU A 168 -7.27 -11.55 -12.22
C LEU A 168 -8.78 -11.47 -12.47
N ASP A 169 -9.54 -10.91 -11.53
CA ASP A 169 -10.99 -10.76 -11.67
C ASP A 169 -11.36 -9.83 -12.83
N ALA A 170 -10.66 -8.70 -12.96
CA ALA A 170 -10.82 -7.81 -14.10
C ALA A 170 -10.53 -8.51 -15.43
N LEU A 171 -9.45 -9.30 -15.51
CA LEU A 171 -9.10 -10.10 -16.68
C LEU A 171 -10.21 -11.11 -17.01
N LYS A 172 -10.72 -11.84 -16.01
CA LYS A 172 -11.83 -12.79 -16.20
C LYS A 172 -13.11 -12.10 -16.67
N ALA A 173 -13.43 -10.94 -16.09
CA ALA A 173 -14.60 -10.17 -16.48
C ALA A 173 -14.51 -9.70 -17.94
N ILE A 174 -13.33 -9.23 -18.37
CA ILE A 174 -13.08 -8.85 -19.77
C ILE A 174 -13.27 -10.03 -20.71
N VAL A 175 -12.64 -11.18 -20.41
CA VAL A 175 -12.78 -12.39 -21.24
C VAL A 175 -14.23 -12.87 -21.29
N LYS A 176 -14.93 -12.85 -20.16
CA LYS A 176 -16.35 -13.26 -20.08
C LYS A 176 -17.27 -12.37 -20.91
N ARG A 177 -17.00 -11.06 -20.98
CA ARG A 177 -17.79 -10.11 -21.76
C ARG A 177 -17.50 -10.17 -23.26
N ASN A 178 -16.34 -10.70 -23.65
CA ASN A 178 -15.91 -10.79 -25.04
C ASN A 178 -15.71 -12.25 -25.46
N PRO A 179 -16.76 -13.10 -25.41
CA PRO A 179 -16.62 -14.53 -25.68
C PRO A 179 -16.26 -14.83 -27.13
N SER A 180 -16.59 -13.93 -28.07
CA SER A 180 -16.36 -14.07 -29.50
C SER A 180 -14.90 -13.88 -29.91
N THR A 181 -14.07 -13.19 -29.13
CA THR A 181 -12.65 -13.02 -29.45
C THR A 181 -11.93 -14.36 -29.28
N PRO A 182 -11.31 -14.93 -30.32
CA PRO A 182 -10.54 -16.18 -30.22
C PRO A 182 -9.31 -16.00 -29.32
N ILE A 183 -8.82 -17.08 -28.69
CA ILE A 183 -7.77 -16.99 -27.67
C ILE A 183 -6.46 -16.42 -28.24
N GLU A 184 -6.19 -16.67 -29.52
CA GLU A 184 -5.03 -16.21 -30.26
C GLU A 184 -4.97 -14.68 -30.36
N GLU A 185 -6.13 -14.02 -30.43
CA GLU A 185 -6.25 -12.56 -30.51
C GLU A 185 -6.24 -11.87 -29.14
N ARG A 186 -6.42 -12.64 -28.04
CA ARG A 186 -6.44 -12.12 -26.66
C ARG A 186 -5.04 -11.80 -26.16
N THR A 187 -4.42 -10.80 -26.77
CA THR A 187 -3.09 -10.27 -26.44
C THR A 187 -3.14 -9.29 -25.26
N PRO A 188 -1.99 -8.92 -24.66
CA PRO A 188 -1.95 -7.85 -23.65
C PRO A 188 -2.50 -6.51 -24.15
N ILE A 189 -2.27 -6.15 -25.42
CA ILE A 189 -2.79 -4.91 -26.02
C ILE A 189 -4.32 -4.97 -26.05
N TRP A 190 -4.87 -6.06 -26.59
CA TRP A 190 -6.32 -6.31 -26.59
C TRP A 190 -6.91 -6.24 -25.18
N LEU A 191 -6.22 -6.81 -24.18
CA LEU A 191 -6.68 -6.78 -22.79
C LEU A 191 -6.76 -5.34 -22.25
N VAL A 192 -5.78 -4.50 -22.57
CA VAL A 192 -5.79 -3.09 -22.17
C VAL A 192 -6.90 -2.32 -22.88
N ASP A 193 -7.09 -2.53 -24.18
CA ASP A 193 -8.19 -1.92 -24.94
C ASP A 193 -9.55 -2.25 -24.32
N LYS A 194 -9.80 -3.53 -24.06
CA LYS A 194 -11.06 -3.98 -23.43
C LYS A 194 -11.21 -3.52 -22.00
N TYR A 195 -10.11 -3.30 -21.27
CA TYR A 195 -10.15 -2.70 -19.94
C TYR A 195 -10.58 -1.23 -20.00
N PHE A 196 -10.10 -0.46 -20.98
CA PHE A 196 -10.55 0.92 -21.22
C PHE A 196 -12.02 1.00 -21.60
N GLU A 197 -12.45 0.19 -22.57
CA GLU A 197 -13.86 0.14 -22.98
C GLU A 197 -14.78 -0.10 -21.77
N ASN A 198 -14.40 -1.02 -20.88
CA ASN A 198 -15.14 -1.34 -19.66
C ASN A 198 -15.15 -0.16 -18.65
N ILE A 199 -14.02 0.51 -18.44
CA ILE A 199 -13.97 1.70 -17.58
C ILE A 199 -14.86 2.81 -18.14
N ASN A 200 -14.78 3.07 -19.44
CA ASN A 200 -15.56 4.13 -20.09
C ASN A 200 -17.06 3.83 -19.96
N GLN A 201 -17.48 2.60 -20.25
CA GLN A 201 -18.87 2.17 -20.06
C GLN A 201 -19.34 2.40 -18.62
N ARG A 202 -18.55 1.99 -17.62
CA ARG A 202 -18.91 2.20 -16.20
C ARG A 202 -18.95 3.68 -15.82
N ASN A 203 -18.04 4.49 -16.36
CA ASN A 203 -18.03 5.93 -16.11
C ASN A 203 -19.26 6.60 -16.73
N ASP A 204 -19.71 6.16 -17.89
CA ASP A 204 -20.93 6.66 -18.53
C ASP A 204 -22.18 6.28 -17.71
N GLU A 205 -22.25 5.05 -17.19
CA GLU A 205 -23.31 4.62 -16.26
C GLU A 205 -23.31 5.46 -14.98
N LEU A 206 -22.14 5.78 -14.42
CA LEU A 206 -22.04 6.62 -13.22
C LEU A 206 -22.43 8.06 -13.50
N ARG A 207 -22.05 8.64 -14.65
CA ARG A 207 -22.48 9.98 -15.07
C ARG A 207 -23.98 10.09 -15.27
N GLN A 208 -24.62 9.02 -15.78
CA GLN A 208 -26.08 8.98 -15.91
C GLN A 208 -26.78 8.98 -14.53
N ASN A 209 -26.16 8.39 -13.51
CA ASN A 209 -26.71 8.33 -12.15
C ASN A 209 -26.33 9.54 -11.28
N ASP A 210 -25.19 10.17 -11.54
CA ASP A 210 -24.66 11.31 -10.81
C ASP A 210 -23.94 12.26 -11.79
N SER A 211 -24.58 13.38 -12.11
CA SER A 211 -24.04 14.39 -13.02
C SER A 211 -22.79 15.10 -12.49
N THR A 212 -22.51 14.99 -11.19
CA THR A 212 -21.29 15.55 -10.57
C THR A 212 -20.10 14.60 -10.62
N PHE A 213 -20.29 13.36 -11.09
CA PHE A 213 -19.23 12.37 -11.17
C PHE A 213 -18.17 12.74 -12.22
N LEU A 214 -16.96 13.06 -11.74
CA LEU A 214 -15.78 13.30 -12.56
C LEU A 214 -14.88 12.05 -12.57
N PRO A 215 -14.82 11.29 -13.68
CA PRO A 215 -13.98 10.10 -13.74
C PRO A 215 -12.50 10.47 -13.69
N ARG A 216 -11.71 9.70 -12.94
CA ARG A 216 -10.25 9.81 -13.00
C ARG A 216 -9.78 9.45 -14.40
N HIS A 217 -8.98 10.31 -15.02
CA HIS A 217 -8.27 9.96 -16.24
C HIS A 217 -7.22 8.89 -15.93
N ILE A 218 -7.31 7.73 -16.58
CA ILE A 218 -6.40 6.59 -16.39
C ILE A 218 -5.57 6.45 -17.66
N HIS A 219 -4.24 6.44 -17.54
CA HIS A 219 -3.38 6.30 -18.71
C HIS A 219 -3.23 4.83 -19.12
N ARG A 220 -2.96 4.55 -20.41
CA ARG A 220 -2.74 3.16 -20.89
C ARG A 220 -1.57 2.49 -20.17
N SER A 221 -0.49 3.23 -19.96
CA SER A 221 0.65 2.78 -19.16
C SER A 221 0.27 2.36 -17.75
N ASP A 222 -0.70 3.00 -17.09
CA ASP A 222 -1.13 2.61 -15.74
C ASP A 222 -1.73 1.20 -15.72
N ILE A 223 -2.49 0.86 -16.77
CA ILE A 223 -3.11 -0.46 -16.88
C ILE A 223 -2.06 -1.51 -17.24
N PHE A 224 -1.14 -1.19 -18.15
CA PHE A 224 0.03 -2.05 -18.42
C PHE A 224 0.89 -2.23 -17.17
N ASN A 225 1.08 -1.19 -16.36
CA ASN A 225 1.77 -1.25 -15.08
C ASN A 225 1.09 -2.24 -14.13
N ILE A 226 -0.24 -2.17 -14.00
CA ILE A 226 -1.02 -3.09 -13.14
C ILE A 226 -0.87 -4.54 -13.61
N PHE A 227 -1.05 -4.81 -14.91
CA PHE A 227 -0.89 -6.17 -15.44
C PHE A 227 0.55 -6.67 -15.38
N GLY A 228 1.51 -5.80 -15.70
CA GLY A 228 2.94 -6.08 -15.66
C GLY A 228 3.45 -6.33 -14.24
N GLN A 229 2.91 -5.62 -13.24
CA GLN A 229 3.23 -5.84 -11.82
C GLN A 229 2.94 -7.28 -11.40
N HIS A 230 1.83 -7.86 -11.88
CA HIS A 230 1.36 -9.19 -11.50
C HIS A 230 1.58 -10.26 -12.58
N SER A 231 2.27 -9.94 -13.67
CA SER A 231 2.40 -10.79 -14.86
C SER A 231 2.87 -12.21 -14.55
N ASP A 232 3.88 -12.33 -13.69
CA ASP A 232 4.51 -13.61 -13.34
C ASP A 232 3.54 -14.50 -12.55
N TRP A 233 2.83 -13.92 -11.59
CA TRP A 233 1.82 -14.62 -10.80
C TRP A 233 0.60 -14.99 -11.66
N LEU A 234 0.20 -14.12 -12.59
CA LEU A 234 -0.90 -14.36 -13.51
C LEU A 234 -0.59 -15.43 -14.55
N GLN A 235 0.69 -15.61 -14.94
CA GLN A 235 1.08 -16.50 -16.04
C GLN A 235 0.58 -17.93 -15.84
N GLU A 236 0.77 -18.50 -14.65
CA GLU A 236 0.29 -19.87 -14.34
C GLU A 236 -1.23 -19.98 -14.47
N LEU A 237 -1.95 -18.96 -13.99
CA LEU A 237 -3.41 -18.92 -14.00
C LEU A 237 -3.97 -18.72 -15.41
N VAL A 238 -3.34 -17.85 -16.20
CA VAL A 238 -3.68 -17.60 -17.60
C VAL A 238 -3.49 -18.87 -18.44
N ILE A 239 -2.38 -19.58 -18.24
CA ILE A 239 -2.10 -20.86 -18.92
C ILE A 239 -3.12 -21.92 -18.51
N LYS A 240 -3.34 -22.10 -17.21
CA LYS A 240 -4.26 -23.13 -16.69
C LYS A 240 -5.70 -22.91 -17.13
N GLN A 241 -6.15 -21.66 -17.19
CA GLN A 241 -7.53 -21.31 -17.51
C GLN A 241 -7.74 -20.92 -18.99
N LYS A 242 -6.69 -20.97 -19.82
CA LYS A 242 -6.74 -20.61 -21.26
C LYS A 242 -7.42 -19.26 -21.49
N LEU A 243 -7.05 -18.25 -20.70
CA LEU A 243 -7.72 -16.95 -20.73
C LEU A 243 -7.21 -16.04 -21.85
N LEU A 244 -5.91 -16.09 -22.12
CA LEU A 244 -5.20 -15.21 -23.06
C LEU A 244 -4.28 -16.02 -23.98
N ASN A 245 -3.79 -15.38 -25.05
CA ASN A 245 -2.75 -15.95 -25.90
C ASN A 245 -1.49 -16.22 -25.07
N LYS A 246 -1.12 -17.50 -24.92
CA LYS A 246 0.02 -17.94 -24.10
C LYS A 246 1.34 -17.34 -24.56
N VAL A 247 1.58 -17.25 -25.87
CA VAL A 247 2.86 -16.78 -26.44
C VAL A 247 2.99 -15.28 -26.27
N ALA A 248 1.93 -14.53 -26.58
CA ALA A 248 1.88 -13.09 -26.38
C ALA A 248 2.05 -12.72 -24.90
N TRP A 249 1.39 -13.46 -24.00
CA TRP A 249 1.50 -13.22 -22.55
C TRP A 249 2.90 -13.54 -22.02
N ALA A 250 3.53 -14.64 -22.46
CA ALA A 250 4.91 -14.96 -22.07
C ALA A 250 5.90 -13.88 -22.52
N THR A 251 5.72 -13.34 -23.72
CA THR A 251 6.51 -12.21 -24.23
C THR A 251 6.34 -10.97 -23.34
N PHE A 252 5.08 -10.65 -23.00
CA PHE A 252 4.75 -9.55 -22.09
C PHE A 252 5.32 -9.74 -20.69
N CYS A 253 5.31 -10.95 -20.12
CA CYS A 253 5.94 -11.22 -18.82
C CYS A 253 7.44 -10.92 -18.86
N SER A 254 8.14 -11.35 -19.91
CA SER A 254 9.59 -11.11 -20.07
C SER A 254 9.89 -9.61 -20.21
N GLU A 255 9.08 -8.90 -20.98
CA GLU A 255 9.18 -7.45 -21.12
C GLU A 255 8.88 -6.72 -19.81
N ALA A 256 7.81 -7.12 -19.10
CA ALA A 256 7.44 -6.58 -17.80
C ALA A 256 8.54 -6.79 -16.75
N LYS A 257 9.21 -7.95 -16.73
CA LYS A 257 10.38 -8.19 -15.87
C LYS A 257 11.53 -7.26 -16.20
N THR A 258 11.85 -7.11 -17.48
CA THR A 258 12.91 -6.20 -17.96
C THR A 258 12.59 -4.75 -17.58
N ARG A 259 11.32 -4.34 -17.71
CA ARG A 259 10.85 -2.99 -17.36
C ARG A 259 10.76 -2.76 -15.84
N LYS A 260 10.40 -3.77 -15.05
CA LYS A 260 10.45 -3.69 -13.57
C LYS A 260 11.85 -3.32 -13.07
N GLN A 261 12.90 -3.83 -13.74
CA GLN A 261 14.28 -3.45 -13.43
C GLN A 261 14.59 -2.00 -13.84
N ARG A 262 13.93 -1.49 -14.89
CA ARG A 262 14.07 -0.13 -15.44
C ARG A 262 13.11 0.91 -14.82
N ARG A 263 12.25 0.50 -13.87
CA ARG A 263 11.33 1.33 -13.07
C ARG A 263 10.17 2.06 -13.80
N PHE A 264 10.06 2.06 -15.13
CA PHE A 264 8.94 2.74 -15.83
C PHE A 264 8.40 2.01 -17.08
N TRP A 265 7.12 2.25 -17.38
CA TRP A 265 6.47 1.95 -18.66
C TRP A 265 6.27 3.26 -19.42
N ASP A 266 7.19 3.59 -20.33
CA ASP A 266 6.98 4.70 -21.25
C ASP A 266 6.02 4.29 -22.36
N ASN A 267 5.14 5.23 -22.74
CA ASN A 267 3.99 4.99 -23.61
C ASN A 267 4.36 4.61 -25.04
N ASP A 268 5.52 5.02 -25.54
CA ASP A 268 5.61 5.19 -26.99
C ASP A 268 6.15 3.98 -27.73
N LYS A 269 6.75 3.01 -27.05
CA LYS A 269 7.19 1.76 -27.70
C LYS A 269 7.05 0.59 -26.74
N ILE A 270 5.82 0.15 -26.46
CA ILE A 270 5.65 -1.31 -26.29
C ILE A 270 5.94 -1.90 -27.67
N SER A 271 7.22 -2.12 -27.95
CA SER A 271 7.61 -3.09 -28.95
C SER A 271 7.35 -4.47 -28.36
N ILE A 272 6.07 -4.76 -28.06
CA ILE A 272 5.51 -5.94 -28.69
C ILE A 272 5.72 -5.58 -30.15
N ARG A 273 6.91 -5.92 -30.67
CA ARG A 273 7.06 -6.15 -32.10
C ARG A 273 5.82 -6.97 -32.31
N THR A 274 4.86 -6.42 -33.01
CA THR A 274 4.06 -7.20 -33.93
C THR A 274 5.15 -7.93 -34.71
N ALA A 275 5.67 -9.03 -34.14
CA ALA A 275 5.86 -10.27 -34.83
C ALA A 275 4.60 -10.27 -35.65
N ARG A 276 4.82 -9.89 -36.89
CA ARG A 276 3.81 -9.79 -37.92
C ARG A 276 3.39 -11.24 -37.96
N TRP A 277 2.44 -11.62 -37.11
CA TRP A 277 1.86 -12.94 -37.03
C TRP A 277 0.98 -12.95 -38.26
N LYS A 278 1.64 -12.94 -39.42
CA LYS A 278 1.04 -13.25 -40.68
C LYS A 278 0.55 -14.66 -40.45
N HIS A 279 -0.76 -14.79 -40.26
CA HIS A 279 -1.44 -15.86 -40.95
C HIS A 279 -1.00 -15.73 -42.41
N GLU A 280 0.05 -16.44 -42.80
CA GLU A 280 0.45 -16.57 -44.20
C GLU A 280 -0.65 -17.35 -44.90
N ALA A 281 -1.68 -16.62 -45.33
CA ALA A 281 -2.20 -16.76 -46.68
C ALA A 281 -1.87 -15.44 -47.37
N SER A 282 -0.77 -15.45 -48.12
CA SER A 282 -0.39 -14.36 -49.02
C SER A 282 -1.52 -14.13 -50.04
N PRO A 283 -1.73 -12.88 -50.50
CA PRO A 283 -1.03 -12.52 -51.74
C PRO A 283 -0.54 -11.07 -51.83
N ALA A 284 0.55 -10.95 -52.58
CA ALA A 284 1.01 -9.85 -53.44
C ALA A 284 1.23 -8.45 -52.86
N GLU A 285 2.46 -8.00 -53.09
CA GLU A 285 3.03 -6.68 -52.86
C GLU A 285 2.34 -5.57 -53.66
N VAL A 286 2.20 -4.39 -53.08
CA VAL A 286 2.40 -3.10 -53.77
C VAL A 286 3.05 -2.14 -52.77
N GLY A 287 4.19 -1.59 -53.17
CA GLY A 287 4.98 -0.64 -52.40
C GLY A 287 4.33 0.72 -52.28
N SER A 288 4.69 1.46 -51.23
CA SER A 288 4.53 2.90 -51.19
C SER A 288 5.56 3.49 -50.22
N ASP A 289 6.14 4.58 -50.69
CA ASP A 289 7.36 5.22 -50.28
C ASP A 289 7.44 5.68 -48.82
N MET A 290 8.68 5.67 -48.38
CA MET A 290 9.22 6.05 -47.08
C MET A 290 9.54 7.55 -47.14
N GLU A 291 8.89 8.36 -46.31
CA GLU A 291 9.35 9.71 -45.98
C GLU A 291 9.92 9.73 -44.56
N ASP A 292 11.18 10.11 -44.49
CA ASP A 292 11.97 10.31 -43.28
C ASP A 292 11.45 11.51 -42.49
N ILE A 293 11.08 11.29 -41.23
CA ILE A 293 10.93 12.34 -40.22
C ILE A 293 12.08 12.16 -39.23
N GLU A 294 13.14 12.94 -39.43
CA GLU A 294 14.10 13.26 -38.36
C GLU A 294 13.33 13.98 -37.24
N PHE A 295 13.37 13.41 -36.03
CA PHE A 295 12.96 14.11 -34.83
C PHE A 295 14.09 14.07 -33.80
N ASP A 296 14.46 15.28 -33.43
CA ASP A 296 15.57 15.70 -32.58
C ASP A 296 15.66 14.95 -31.24
N GLU A 297 16.87 14.51 -30.93
CA GLU A 297 17.27 13.87 -29.68
C GLU A 297 17.40 14.92 -28.58
N THR A 298 16.45 15.02 -27.65
CA THR A 298 16.79 15.57 -26.32
C THR A 298 15.95 15.00 -25.17
N SER A 299 16.69 14.61 -24.13
CA SER A 299 16.30 14.42 -22.72
C SER A 299 15.70 13.07 -22.28
N GLY A 300 16.59 12.12 -21.99
CA GLY A 300 16.31 11.04 -21.04
C GLY A 300 16.82 11.40 -19.64
N TRP A 301 15.95 11.37 -18.62
CA TRP A 301 16.36 11.52 -17.21
C TRP A 301 15.57 10.60 -16.28
N ALA A 302 16.29 10.03 -15.30
CA ALA A 302 15.82 8.98 -14.38
C ALA A 302 15.41 9.55 -13.01
N ARG A 303 14.30 9.07 -12.44
CA ARG A 303 13.83 9.51 -11.11
C ARG A 303 14.43 8.67 -9.97
N ARG A 304 15.02 9.35 -8.98
CA ARG A 304 15.79 8.79 -7.86
C ARG A 304 14.97 8.76 -6.56
N THR A 305 15.18 7.74 -5.74
CA THR A 305 14.50 7.56 -4.42
C THR A 305 15.52 7.73 -3.31
N TYR A 306 15.31 8.70 -2.42
CA TYR A 306 16.25 9.02 -1.33
C TYR A 306 15.78 8.39 0.00
N THR A 307 16.73 7.92 0.78
CA THR A 307 16.51 7.47 2.16
C THR A 307 17.23 8.44 3.09
N TYR A 308 16.51 8.98 4.06
CA TYR A 308 17.06 9.92 5.04
C TYR A 308 17.61 9.17 6.26
N HIS A 309 18.78 9.57 6.73
CA HIS A 309 19.39 9.08 7.96
C HIS A 309 19.72 10.27 8.85
N VAL A 310 19.46 10.11 10.15
CA VAL A 310 19.60 11.14 11.17
C VAL A 310 20.72 10.74 12.13
N GLU A 311 21.69 11.62 12.34
CA GLU A 311 22.75 11.41 13.32
C GLU A 311 22.81 12.57 14.31
N GLY A 312 22.91 12.24 15.61
CA GLY A 312 23.19 13.20 16.67
C GLY A 312 24.69 13.38 16.87
N PHE A 313 25.09 14.57 17.30
CA PHE A 313 26.44 14.81 17.80
C PHE A 313 26.69 14.00 19.08
N SER A 314 27.76 13.22 19.10
CA SER A 314 28.45 12.90 20.35
C SER A 314 29.21 14.16 20.77
N PRO A 315 29.09 14.65 22.00
CA PRO A 315 30.00 15.69 22.48
C PRO A 315 31.44 15.21 22.33
N PRO A 316 32.41 16.10 22.04
CA PRO A 316 33.81 15.70 21.98
C PRO A 316 34.18 14.97 23.27
N SER A 317 34.68 13.74 23.15
CA SER A 317 35.13 12.97 24.31
C SER A 317 36.16 13.80 25.05
N SER A 318 35.88 14.15 26.30
CA SER A 318 36.89 14.75 27.18
C SER A 318 38.04 13.75 27.30
N ASN A 319 39.17 14.06 26.66
CA ASN A 319 40.39 13.27 26.73
C ASN A 319 40.82 13.16 28.19
N PHE A 320 40.59 12.00 28.81
CA PHE A 320 41.36 11.55 29.97
C PHE A 320 42.41 10.56 29.46
N PRO A 321 43.71 10.77 29.71
CA PRO A 321 44.73 9.80 29.35
C PRO A 321 44.79 8.66 30.37
N ASP A 322 45.29 7.51 29.89
CA ASP A 322 45.86 6.38 30.61
C ASP A 322 44.93 5.28 31.15
N ALA A 323 44.71 4.27 30.30
CA ALA A 323 44.93 2.87 30.68
C ALA A 323 45.20 2.03 29.41
N ALA A 324 46.33 1.32 29.41
CA ALA A 324 46.82 0.52 28.29
C ALA A 324 45.87 -0.64 27.89
N PRO A 325 45.76 -0.99 26.59
CA PRO A 325 44.87 -2.05 26.14
C PRO A 325 45.53 -3.44 26.32
N LYS A 326 44.73 -4.40 26.82
CA LYS A 326 45.05 -5.83 26.75
C LYS A 326 44.71 -6.37 25.35
N PRO A 327 45.49 -7.34 24.82
CA PRO A 327 45.25 -7.90 23.49
C PRO A 327 44.04 -8.85 23.53
N SER A 328 43.01 -8.56 22.73
CA SER A 328 41.88 -9.48 22.52
C SER A 328 41.82 -9.92 21.06
N SER A 329 42.20 -11.18 20.87
CA SER A 329 41.78 -12.16 19.85
C SER A 329 41.00 -11.63 18.63
N ASP A 330 41.66 -11.75 17.48
CA ASP A 330 41.07 -11.67 16.15
C ASP A 330 40.05 -12.80 15.96
N SER A 331 38.83 -12.43 15.59
CA SER A 331 37.83 -13.36 15.06
C SER A 331 37.04 -12.61 13.98
N ASP A 332 37.65 -12.54 12.81
CA ASP A 332 37.07 -11.97 11.59
C ASP A 332 35.89 -12.83 11.14
N SER A 333 34.69 -12.30 11.30
CA SER A 333 33.47 -12.87 10.74
C SER A 333 32.76 -11.78 9.95
N ASP A 334 33.19 -11.64 8.70
CA ASP A 334 32.62 -10.77 7.68
C ASP A 334 31.20 -11.22 7.34
N SER A 335 30.23 -10.65 8.05
CA SER A 335 28.82 -10.71 7.68
C SER A 335 28.36 -9.30 7.33
N ASP A 336 28.43 -8.96 6.03
CA ASP A 336 27.89 -7.76 5.39
C ASP A 336 26.35 -7.71 5.40
N ALA A 337 25.75 -7.94 6.57
CA ALA A 337 24.34 -7.66 6.78
C ALA A 337 24.17 -6.16 7.04
N PRO A 338 23.29 -5.44 6.31
CA PRO A 338 23.02 -4.03 6.59
C PRO A 338 22.49 -3.89 8.02
N CYS A 339 23.36 -3.42 8.91
CA CYS A 339 23.07 -3.20 10.32
C CYS A 339 21.91 -2.20 10.41
N LYS A 340 20.71 -2.69 10.78
CA LYS A 340 19.57 -1.84 11.15
C LYS A 340 19.88 -1.21 12.51
N LYS A 341 20.78 -0.22 12.52
CA LYS A 341 21.00 0.61 13.71
C LYS A 341 19.70 1.39 13.95
N THR A 342 18.95 0.99 14.96
CA THR A 342 17.88 1.81 15.52
C THR A 342 18.48 3.15 15.93
N LEU A 343 17.77 4.25 15.63
CA LEU A 343 18.18 5.57 16.11
C LEU A 343 18.35 5.50 17.63
N GLY A 344 19.49 5.96 18.15
CA GLY A 344 19.69 6.04 19.60
C GLY A 344 18.58 6.90 20.22
N SER A 345 18.01 6.45 21.34
CA SER A 345 16.93 7.15 22.06
C SER A 345 17.27 8.62 22.35
N SER A 346 18.56 8.93 22.54
CA SER A 346 19.08 10.29 22.75
C SER A 346 18.93 11.24 21.54
N VAL A 347 18.86 10.72 20.31
CA VAL A 347 18.66 11.53 19.10
C VAL A 347 17.17 11.79 18.88
N ILE A 348 16.32 10.79 19.13
CA ILE A 348 14.87 10.90 18.97
C ILE A 348 14.32 11.97 19.93
N GLY A 349 14.77 11.97 21.19
CA GLY A 349 14.36 12.96 22.18
C GLY A 349 14.77 14.41 21.87
N ARG A 350 15.65 14.64 20.88
CA ARG A 350 16.07 15.98 20.44
C ARG A 350 15.28 16.50 19.24
N ILE A 351 14.47 15.66 18.59
CA ILE A 351 13.61 16.09 17.48
C ILE A 351 12.36 16.73 18.09
N PRO A 352 12.09 18.04 17.84
CA PRO A 352 10.85 18.63 18.29
C PRO A 352 9.67 17.87 17.66
N PRO A 353 8.69 17.38 18.45
CA PRO A 353 7.61 16.54 17.93
C PRO A 353 6.79 17.25 16.84
N GLN A 354 6.74 18.58 16.87
CA GLN A 354 6.04 19.39 15.88
C GLN A 354 6.67 19.33 14.49
N VAL A 355 7.97 19.06 14.38
CA VAL A 355 8.68 18.89 13.08
C VAL A 355 8.22 17.61 12.36
N ILE A 356 7.68 16.63 13.09
CA ILE A 356 7.17 15.38 12.53
C ILE A 356 5.78 15.58 11.90
N MET A 357 5.05 16.61 12.32
CA MET A 357 3.71 16.89 11.83
C MET A 357 3.77 17.55 10.45
N THR A 358 2.94 17.07 9.53
CA THR A 358 2.77 17.72 8.22
C THR A 358 2.15 19.11 8.42
N PRO A 359 2.80 20.19 7.95
CA PRO A 359 2.25 21.52 8.06
C PRO A 359 1.00 21.64 7.19
N VAL A 360 -0.02 22.32 7.72
CA VAL A 360 -1.32 22.53 7.05
C VAL A 360 -1.45 24.01 6.75
N ILE A 361 -1.88 24.35 5.53
CA ILE A 361 -2.15 25.74 5.14
C ILE A 361 -3.40 26.23 5.89
N PRO A 362 -3.29 27.27 6.73
CA PRO A 362 -4.44 27.85 7.41
C PRO A 362 -5.38 28.59 6.44
N GLN A 363 -6.65 28.74 6.81
CA GLN A 363 -7.64 29.42 5.98
C GLN A 363 -7.35 30.92 5.77
N ASP A 364 -6.63 31.54 6.69
CA ASP A 364 -6.18 32.93 6.62
C ASP A 364 -4.83 33.10 5.91
N TYR A 365 -4.30 32.03 5.31
CA TYR A 365 -3.03 32.02 4.56
C TYR A 365 -1.77 32.34 5.40
N LEU A 366 -1.92 32.44 6.72
CA LEU A 366 -0.83 32.77 7.65
C LEU A 366 -0.48 31.53 8.48
N TRP A 367 0.59 30.85 8.11
CA TRP A 367 1.11 29.74 8.90
C TRP A 367 2.21 30.22 9.84
N SER A 368 2.10 29.89 11.12
CA SER A 368 3.17 30.13 12.11
C SER A 368 3.82 28.81 12.51
N CYS A 369 5.14 28.82 12.71
CA CYS A 369 5.86 27.64 13.16
C CYS A 369 5.29 27.14 14.50
N PRO A 370 4.90 25.87 14.62
CA PRO A 370 4.29 25.32 15.84
C PRO A 370 5.28 25.14 17.02
N ILE A 371 6.57 25.44 16.84
CA ILE A 371 7.57 25.35 17.91
C ILE A 371 7.46 26.62 18.79
N PRO A 372 7.17 26.50 20.11
CA PRO A 372 6.84 27.66 20.95
C PRO A 372 7.90 28.77 21.04
N SER A 373 9.15 28.46 20.78
CA SER A 373 10.26 29.42 20.80
C SER A 373 10.56 30.02 19.42
N CYS A 374 9.80 29.68 18.40
CA CYS A 374 10.02 30.12 17.02
C CYS A 374 8.94 31.12 16.59
N ASN A 375 9.37 32.28 16.13
CA ASN A 375 8.49 33.34 15.61
C ASN A 375 8.43 33.36 14.08
N TYR A 376 8.87 32.29 13.42
CA TYR A 376 8.84 32.20 11.96
C TYR A 376 7.42 32.00 11.46
N ASP A 377 7.03 32.81 10.47
CA ASP A 377 5.75 32.73 9.79
C ASP A 377 5.91 32.66 8.27
N ILE A 378 4.87 32.11 7.64
CA ILE A 378 4.70 32.05 6.19
C ILE A 378 3.35 32.69 5.90
N ASN A 379 3.39 33.93 5.44
CA ASN A 379 2.22 34.57 4.85
C ASN A 379 2.20 34.26 3.34
N LEU A 380 1.33 33.36 2.89
CA LEU A 380 1.27 33.01 1.46
C LEU A 380 0.85 34.20 0.58
N LEU A 381 0.18 35.20 1.15
CA LEU A 381 -0.18 36.42 0.45
C LEU A 381 0.95 37.46 0.43
N ASP A 382 1.98 37.31 1.26
CA ASP A 382 3.14 38.21 1.31
C ASP A 382 4.41 37.44 1.70
N LEU A 383 4.85 36.57 0.78
CA LEU A 383 6.02 35.71 1.01
C LEU A 383 7.30 36.54 1.10
N SER A 384 8.00 36.43 2.23
CA SER A 384 9.29 37.07 2.42
C SER A 384 10.38 36.45 1.54
N ARG A 385 11.49 37.17 1.35
CA ARG A 385 12.67 36.64 0.67
C ARG A 385 13.23 35.38 1.34
N GLU A 386 13.09 35.28 2.66
CA GLU A 386 13.50 34.10 3.42
C GLU A 386 12.59 32.90 3.12
N ASN A 387 11.27 33.10 3.01
CA ASN A 387 10.34 32.01 2.64
C ASN A 387 10.66 31.47 1.23
N LEU A 388 11.07 32.34 0.31
CA LEU A 388 11.41 31.96 -1.06
C LEU A 388 12.83 31.36 -1.20
N ALA A 389 13.65 31.43 -0.15
CA ALA A 389 15.02 30.96 -0.18
C ALA A 389 15.07 29.42 -0.33
N GLY A 390 15.68 28.96 -1.43
CA GLY A 390 15.80 27.54 -1.75
C GLY A 390 14.75 27.00 -2.73
N LEU A 391 13.71 27.77 -3.06
CA LEU A 391 12.80 27.44 -4.15
C LEU A 391 13.40 27.78 -5.52
N HIS A 392 13.01 27.06 -6.56
CA HIS A 392 13.42 27.36 -7.93
C HIS A 392 12.78 28.68 -8.42
N ALA A 393 13.47 29.47 -9.25
CA ALA A 393 13.01 30.78 -9.71
C ALA A 393 11.61 30.75 -10.39
N LYS A 394 11.29 29.67 -11.10
CA LYS A 394 9.96 29.47 -11.71
C LYS A 394 8.86 29.32 -10.66
N ASP A 395 9.13 28.61 -9.57
CA ASP A 395 8.16 28.39 -8.48
C ASP A 395 8.02 29.65 -7.63
N GLN A 396 9.12 30.38 -7.39
CA GLN A 396 9.07 31.71 -6.76
C GLN A 396 8.18 32.65 -7.57
N LYS A 397 8.37 32.73 -8.89
CA LYS A 397 7.54 33.56 -9.78
C LYS A 397 6.07 33.13 -9.76
N TRP A 398 5.80 31.83 -9.73
CA TRP A 398 4.44 31.30 -9.69
C TRP A 398 3.73 31.61 -8.36
N LEU A 399 4.40 31.40 -7.22
CA LEU A 399 3.87 31.76 -5.89
C LEU A 399 3.60 33.26 -5.77
N LEU A 400 4.55 34.09 -6.19
CA LEU A 400 4.43 35.55 -6.18
C LEU A 400 3.34 36.07 -7.14
N GLY A 401 3.00 35.31 -8.17
CA GLY A 401 1.92 35.63 -9.09
C GLY A 401 0.52 35.50 -8.49
N LYS A 402 0.36 34.84 -7.33
CA LYS A 402 -0.90 34.63 -6.60
C LYS A 402 -2.06 34.10 -7.46
N SER A 403 -1.74 33.36 -8.53
CA SER A 403 -2.71 32.81 -9.47
C SER A 403 -3.11 31.37 -9.10
N TRP A 404 -3.15 31.06 -7.81
CA TRP A 404 -3.33 29.72 -7.27
C TRP A 404 -4.53 29.66 -6.32
N THR A 405 -5.11 28.48 -6.11
CA THR A 405 -6.15 28.25 -5.08
C THR A 405 -5.68 27.30 -3.98
N LEU A 406 -6.36 27.28 -2.82
CA LEU A 406 -5.99 26.42 -1.68
C LEU A 406 -6.13 24.93 -1.99
N GLU A 407 -6.98 24.58 -2.94
CA GLU A 407 -7.21 23.20 -3.39
C GLU A 407 -6.11 22.71 -4.34
N GLU A 408 -5.28 23.60 -4.87
CA GLU A 408 -4.22 23.22 -5.79
C GLU A 408 -3.12 22.43 -5.08
N GLN A 409 -2.91 21.20 -5.55
CA GLN A 409 -1.84 20.34 -5.04
C GLN A 409 -0.45 20.99 -5.14
N ARG A 410 -0.20 21.76 -6.20
CA ARG A 410 1.08 22.45 -6.40
C ARG A 410 1.38 23.46 -5.30
N LEU A 411 0.37 24.20 -4.83
CA LEU A 411 0.51 25.15 -3.72
C LEU A 411 0.87 24.40 -2.44
N CYS A 412 0.15 23.31 -2.13
CA CYS A 412 0.42 22.47 -0.96
C CYS A 412 1.88 21.97 -0.95
N GLU A 413 2.37 21.48 -2.09
CA GLU A 413 3.74 20.96 -2.21
C GLU A 413 4.79 22.05 -2.00
N LEU A 414 4.62 23.22 -2.62
CA LEU A 414 5.55 24.34 -2.46
C LEU A 414 5.53 24.91 -1.04
N PHE A 415 4.35 25.00 -0.42
CA PHE A 415 4.21 25.36 0.99
C PHE A 415 4.96 24.37 1.89
N TRP A 416 4.83 23.06 1.63
CA TRP A 416 5.58 22.04 2.37
C TRP A 416 7.08 22.20 2.22
N ASP A 417 7.59 22.54 1.02
CA ASP A 417 9.02 22.77 0.85
C ASP A 417 9.51 23.97 1.68
N VAL A 418 8.75 25.07 1.71
CA VAL A 418 9.10 26.26 2.52
C VAL A 418 9.12 25.90 4.01
N ALA A 419 8.07 25.25 4.50
CA ALA A 419 7.98 24.83 5.90
C ALA A 419 9.03 23.77 6.28
N GLU A 420 9.31 22.79 5.40
CA GLU A 420 10.35 21.78 5.61
C GLU A 420 11.74 22.42 5.66
N SER A 421 12.00 23.45 4.83
CA SER A 421 13.24 24.24 4.88
C SER A 421 13.48 24.81 6.28
N HIS A 422 12.43 25.40 6.84
CA HIS A 422 12.46 25.97 8.16
C HIS A 422 12.65 24.89 9.25
N TYR A 423 11.96 23.75 9.14
CA TYR A 423 12.15 22.62 10.05
C TYR A 423 13.58 22.05 10.03
N PHE A 424 14.27 22.05 8.88
CA PHE A 424 15.69 21.67 8.82
C PHE A 424 16.59 22.60 9.63
N ASN A 425 16.24 23.88 9.78
CA ASN A 425 16.98 24.80 10.65
C ASN A 425 16.84 24.40 12.11
N HIS A 426 15.63 24.05 12.56
CA HIS A 426 15.42 23.54 13.92
C HIS A 426 16.16 22.24 14.20
N LEU A 427 16.18 21.30 13.26
CA LEU A 427 16.97 20.08 13.42
C LEU A 427 18.46 20.42 13.57
N ARG A 428 18.96 21.35 12.75
CA ARG A 428 20.36 21.79 12.81
C ARG A 428 20.69 22.47 14.15
N GLU A 429 19.83 23.34 14.65
CA GLU A 429 19.96 24.02 15.94
C GLU A 429 19.98 23.02 17.11
N ASN A 430 19.22 21.92 17.00
CA ASN A 430 19.23 20.81 17.95
C ASN A 430 20.41 19.84 17.78
N GLY A 431 21.41 20.20 16.96
CA GLY A 431 22.60 19.39 16.71
C GLY A 431 22.34 18.12 15.91
N ILE A 432 21.22 18.08 15.18
CA ILE A 432 20.80 16.95 14.35
C ILE A 432 21.23 17.21 12.92
N LYS A 433 22.00 16.27 12.36
CA LYS A 433 22.40 16.31 10.95
C LYS A 433 21.55 15.32 10.16
N VAL A 434 20.90 15.81 9.11
CA VAL A 434 20.16 14.98 8.18
C VAL A 434 21.04 14.66 6.98
N PHE A 435 21.14 13.38 6.66
CA PHE A 435 21.84 12.88 5.49
C PHE A 435 20.85 12.17 4.58
N GLY A 436 21.06 12.31 3.28
CA GLY A 436 20.35 11.52 2.29
C GLY A 436 21.29 10.59 1.58
N HIS A 437 20.77 9.43 1.23
CA HIS A 437 21.44 8.47 0.37
C HIS A 437 20.85 8.59 -1.03
N GLY A 438 21.60 9.19 -1.94
CA GLY A 438 21.32 9.12 -3.37
C GLY A 438 21.86 7.83 -3.98
N THR A 439 21.17 7.31 -4.98
CA THR A 439 21.49 6.04 -5.64
C THR A 439 22.15 6.27 -6.99
N ASP A 440 23.22 7.07 -7.04
CA ASP A 440 23.49 7.80 -8.29
C ASP A 440 24.87 7.60 -8.88
N GLU A 441 25.72 6.78 -8.27
CA GLU A 441 27.00 6.46 -8.88
C GLU A 441 27.09 4.96 -9.09
N VAL A 442 27.21 4.59 -10.36
CA VAL A 442 27.62 3.27 -10.75
C VAL A 442 29.14 3.35 -10.90
N ASP A 443 29.88 2.55 -10.15
CA ASP A 443 31.33 2.50 -10.29
C ASP A 443 31.71 2.00 -11.70
N ARG A 444 32.99 2.09 -12.05
CA ARG A 444 33.49 1.60 -13.36
C ARG A 444 33.21 0.11 -13.64
N HIS A 445 32.70 -0.64 -12.67
CA HIS A 445 32.36 -2.06 -12.77
C HIS A 445 30.85 -2.32 -12.72
N GLY A 446 30.00 -1.30 -12.85
CA GLY A 446 28.55 -1.50 -12.83
C GLY A 446 27.92 -1.60 -11.43
N ARG A 447 28.70 -1.40 -10.35
CA ARG A 447 28.20 -1.54 -8.97
C ARG A 447 27.65 -0.21 -8.46
N ARG A 448 26.47 -0.25 -7.83
CA ARG A 448 25.85 0.94 -7.23
C ARG A 448 26.61 1.35 -5.96
N ILE A 449 27.17 2.54 -5.96
CA ILE A 449 27.78 3.19 -4.81
C ILE A 449 26.72 4.07 -4.15
N PHE A 450 26.54 3.88 -2.84
CA PHE A 450 25.71 4.76 -2.02
C PHE A 450 26.60 5.87 -1.44
N ARG A 451 26.54 7.07 -2.02
CA ARG A 451 27.20 8.24 -1.40
C ARG A 451 26.25 8.91 -0.42
N ARG A 452 26.69 8.97 0.82
CA ARG A 452 26.06 9.73 1.88
C ARG A 452 26.26 11.22 1.60
N ARG A 453 25.18 11.96 1.36
CA ARG A 453 25.23 13.42 1.18
C ARG A 453 24.56 14.10 2.35
N LYS A 454 25.20 15.13 2.91
CA LYS A 454 24.59 15.99 3.93
C LYS A 454 23.50 16.82 3.26
N ILE A 455 22.28 16.79 3.81
CA ILE A 455 21.17 17.61 3.33
C ILE A 455 21.09 18.84 4.21
N ASN A 456 21.19 19.99 3.58
CA ASN A 456 21.15 21.30 4.22
C ASN A 456 19.93 22.13 3.80
N GLN A 457 19.18 21.73 2.76
CA GLN A 457 17.98 22.40 2.27
C GLN A 457 16.98 21.38 1.66
N PRO A 458 15.68 21.71 1.57
CA PRO A 458 14.70 20.90 0.86
C PRO A 458 15.11 20.70 -0.59
N ARG A 459 14.67 19.58 -1.19
CA ARG A 459 14.93 19.25 -2.59
C ARG A 459 16.41 19.22 -3.02
N GLN A 460 17.40 19.28 -2.13
CA GLN A 460 18.84 19.19 -2.51
C GLN A 460 19.25 17.89 -3.21
N LEU A 461 18.38 16.89 -3.17
CA LEU A 461 18.55 15.63 -3.87
C LEU A 461 17.70 15.57 -5.15
N ARG A 462 16.81 16.53 -5.44
CA ARG A 462 16.17 16.66 -6.76
C ARG A 462 17.07 17.45 -7.69
N THR A 463 18.04 16.79 -8.32
CA THR A 463 18.56 17.28 -9.60
C THR A 463 17.62 16.74 -10.69
N ASP A 464 17.03 17.65 -11.46
CA ASP A 464 16.21 17.47 -12.67
C ASP A 464 14.68 17.63 -12.47
N ASP A 465 14.19 18.85 -12.76
CA ASP A 465 12.76 19.19 -12.82
C ASP A 465 12.38 19.63 -14.25
N ASN A 466 11.94 18.65 -15.06
CA ASN A 466 10.91 18.84 -16.09
C ASN A 466 10.08 17.54 -16.19
N ALA A 467 8.75 17.69 -16.09
CA ALA A 467 7.67 16.71 -16.25
C ALA A 467 7.23 15.82 -15.04
N LEU A 468 6.09 16.26 -14.49
CA LEU A 468 4.95 15.55 -13.87
C LEU A 468 5.10 14.73 -12.57
N PHE A 469 4.19 15.07 -11.65
CA PHE A 469 4.26 14.92 -10.21
C PHE A 469 3.20 13.92 -9.71
N GLU A 470 3.62 12.82 -9.10
CA GLU A 470 2.79 12.11 -8.11
C GLU A 470 3.66 11.51 -6.99
N SER A 471 3.17 11.74 -5.75
CA SER A 471 3.51 11.13 -4.45
C SER A 471 4.74 11.63 -3.66
N ALA A 472 4.48 12.58 -2.76
CA ALA A 472 5.24 12.78 -1.53
C ALA A 472 4.46 12.17 -0.34
N ARG A 473 4.85 10.98 0.10
CA ARG A 473 4.53 10.44 1.44
C ARG A 473 5.69 9.58 1.90
N ARG A 474 6.47 10.04 2.87
CA ARG A 474 7.29 9.20 3.79
C ARG A 474 8.02 10.07 4.82
N TRP A 475 7.33 10.38 5.91
CA TRP A 475 7.94 10.66 7.22
C TRP A 475 7.29 9.85 8.36
N ASN A 476 6.10 9.27 8.15
CA ASN A 476 5.34 8.52 9.18
C ASN A 476 5.87 7.09 9.48
N GLY A 477 7.18 6.85 9.33
CA GLY A 477 7.82 5.55 9.59
C GLY A 477 8.42 5.41 10.98
N ILE A 478 8.34 6.43 11.84
CA ILE A 478 8.85 6.41 13.21
C ILE A 478 7.74 5.91 14.13
N ASP A 479 7.96 4.76 14.77
CA ASP A 479 7.08 4.22 15.80
C ASP A 479 7.20 5.10 17.07
N MET A 480 6.17 5.91 17.32
CA MET A 480 6.09 6.83 18.45
C MET A 480 5.68 6.14 19.76
N SER A 481 5.39 4.83 19.75
CA SER A 481 4.94 4.09 20.95
C SER A 481 6.04 3.83 21.99
N ALA A 482 7.27 4.29 21.75
CA ALA A 482 8.43 4.10 22.62
C ALA A 482 8.95 5.40 23.28
N ILE A 483 8.16 6.48 23.29
CA ILE A 483 8.46 7.71 24.04
C ILE A 483 7.62 7.67 25.34
N PRO A 484 8.23 7.74 26.54
CA PRO A 484 7.50 7.72 27.81
C PRO A 484 6.57 8.92 28.01
#